data_AF-A0A2E9CLM3-F1
#
_entry.id   AF-A0A2E9CLM3-F1
#
_cell.length_a   1.000
_cell.length_b   1.000
_cell.length_c   1.000
_cell.angle_alpha   90.00
_cell.angle_beta   90.00
_cell.angle_gamma   90.00
#
_symmetry.space_group_name_H-M   'P 1'
#
loop_
_entity.id
_entity.type
_entity.pdbx_description
1 polymer ?
#
loop_
_entity_poly.entity_id
_entity_poly.type
_entity_poly.pdbx_seq_one_letter_code
_entity_poly.pdbx_strand_id
1 'polypeptide(L)'
;MDIYVVTTFHFSQTPASISYHASEREACIAAAERVNAFRADLDPVSLSLVDGDCWQLGLAAAQLVQLEVFGLDVTDVDPSKLADASGFDVRLEKAELHGMSTLAFDDRERSTVLAALRGHQRHHCPSDLADTGSNLGRHEPLSPDEIDDLCIRINCGTLLPVEANIVVTLDGGLVQGIAADRPITVRVVDYDVEGADPDDLVMIPRDHGDPVPASVSGWAVNSVCIDPEWIANVDTASGLENPAATLVAGA
;
A
#
# COMPACT_ATOMS: atom_id res chain seq x y z
N MET A 1 10.86 -6.77 2.49
CA MET A 1 10.14 -5.91 3.43
C MET A 1 8.93 -6.68 3.91
N ASP A 2 8.62 -6.64 5.20
CA ASP A 2 7.37 -7.21 5.70
C ASP A 2 6.24 -6.25 5.33
N ILE A 3 5.24 -6.75 4.59
CA ILE A 3 3.99 -6.04 4.36
C ILE A 3 2.86 -6.76 5.09
N TYR A 4 1.82 -6.02 5.43
CA TYR A 4 0.64 -6.54 6.09
C TYR A 4 -0.53 -6.51 5.11
N VAL A 5 -1.09 -7.68 4.84
CA VAL A 5 -2.18 -7.89 3.89
C VAL A 5 -3.47 -8.00 4.68
N VAL A 6 -4.41 -7.09 4.45
CA VAL A 6 -5.76 -7.16 5.01
C VAL A 6 -6.70 -7.69 3.94
N THR A 7 -7.21 -8.90 4.16
CA THR A 7 -8.17 -9.55 3.27
C THR A 7 -9.55 -9.50 3.89
N THR A 8 -10.50 -8.89 3.19
CA THR A 8 -11.91 -8.80 3.58
C THR A 8 -12.73 -9.69 2.66
N PHE A 9 -13.49 -10.60 3.24
CA PHE A 9 -14.41 -11.48 2.54
C PHE A 9 -15.84 -11.21 2.99
N HIS A 10 -16.78 -11.17 2.04
CA HIS A 10 -18.21 -11.18 2.32
C HIS A 10 -18.91 -11.98 1.22
N PHE A 11 -19.83 -12.87 1.58
CA PHE A 11 -20.47 -13.81 0.63
C PHE A 11 -21.18 -13.11 -0.53
N SER A 12 -21.65 -11.86 -0.33
CA SER A 12 -22.29 -11.06 -1.38
C SER A 12 -21.32 -10.26 -2.25
N GLN A 13 -20.04 -10.16 -1.87
CA GLN A 13 -19.00 -9.41 -2.58
C GLN A 13 -17.90 -10.36 -3.03
N THR A 14 -18.00 -10.82 -4.28
CA THR A 14 -16.98 -11.64 -4.94
C THR A 14 -16.39 -10.85 -6.10
N PRO A 15 -15.05 -10.66 -6.17
CA PRO A 15 -14.00 -11.27 -5.35
C PRO A 15 -13.80 -10.60 -3.97
N ALA A 16 -13.04 -11.27 -3.09
CA ALA A 16 -12.61 -10.71 -1.80
C ALA A 16 -11.81 -9.41 -2.00
N SER A 17 -12.02 -8.44 -1.11
CA SER A 17 -11.30 -7.17 -1.15
C SER A 17 -9.97 -7.30 -0.40
N ILE A 18 -8.86 -6.98 -1.04
CA ILE A 18 -7.51 -7.08 -0.48
C ILE A 18 -6.91 -5.68 -0.40
N SER A 19 -6.17 -5.39 0.67
CA SER A 19 -5.39 -4.16 0.82
C SER A 19 -4.03 -4.46 1.44
N TYR A 20 -3.01 -3.67 1.07
CA TYR A 20 -1.61 -3.89 1.43
C TYR A 20 -1.06 -2.69 2.22
N HIS A 21 -0.39 -2.96 3.34
CA HIS A 21 0.03 -1.94 4.31
C HIS A 21 1.50 -2.09 4.69
N ALA A 22 2.19 -0.97 4.89
CA ALA A 22 3.61 -0.93 5.22
C ALA A 22 3.89 -1.16 6.72
N SER A 23 2.87 -1.02 7.58
CA SER A 23 2.99 -1.23 9.03
C SER A 23 1.81 -2.03 9.59
N GLU A 24 2.07 -2.77 10.67
CA GLU A 24 1.05 -3.57 11.37
C GLU A 24 -0.05 -2.67 11.92
N ARG A 25 0.33 -1.51 12.45
CA ARG A 25 -0.61 -0.53 13.02
C ARG A 25 -1.61 -0.04 11.98
N GLU A 26 -1.16 0.29 10.77
CA GLU A 26 -2.05 0.74 9.68
C GLU A 26 -2.95 -0.40 9.20
N ALA A 27 -2.41 -1.62 9.08
CA ALA A 27 -3.22 -2.79 8.75
C ALA A 27 -4.30 -3.06 9.79
N CYS A 28 -4.00 -2.91 11.08
CA CYS A 28 -4.98 -3.03 12.15
C CYS A 28 -6.06 -1.94 12.09
N ILE A 29 -5.70 -0.69 11.76
CA ILE A 29 -6.68 0.40 11.55
C ILE A 29 -7.59 0.08 10.35
N ALA A 30 -7.00 -0.32 9.23
CA ALA A 30 -7.75 -0.69 8.03
C ALA A 30 -8.68 -1.90 8.27
N ALA A 31 -8.21 -2.90 9.04
CA ALA A 31 -9.05 -4.02 9.46
C ALA A 31 -10.23 -3.56 10.34
N ALA A 32 -9.98 -2.65 11.28
CA ALA A 32 -11.03 -2.07 12.13
C ALA A 32 -12.08 -1.31 11.31
N GLU A 33 -11.67 -0.53 10.31
CA GLU A 33 -12.58 0.17 9.40
C GLU A 33 -13.49 -0.79 8.64
N ARG A 34 -12.94 -1.91 8.13
CA ARG A 34 -13.73 -2.95 7.47
C ARG A 34 -14.70 -3.64 8.41
N VAL A 35 -14.26 -3.95 9.63
CA VAL A 35 -15.13 -4.50 10.68
C VAL A 35 -16.24 -3.53 11.03
N ASN A 36 -15.95 -2.24 11.17
CA ASN A 36 -16.94 -1.21 11.46
C ASN A 36 -17.97 -1.05 10.35
N ALA A 37 -17.57 -1.19 9.08
CA ALA A 37 -18.51 -1.21 7.95
C ALA A 37 -19.50 -2.37 8.09
N PHE A 38 -19.05 -3.59 8.38
CA PHE A 38 -19.94 -4.72 8.63
C PHE A 38 -20.85 -4.50 9.85
N ARG A 39 -20.30 -3.95 10.94
CA ARG A 39 -21.07 -3.66 12.16
C ARG A 39 -22.18 -2.64 11.90
N ALA A 40 -21.91 -1.63 11.09
CA ALA A 40 -22.88 -0.62 10.70
C ALA A 40 -24.01 -1.20 9.82
N ASP A 41 -23.69 -2.13 8.92
CA ASP A 41 -24.66 -2.80 8.08
C ASP A 41 -25.55 -3.80 8.86
N LEU A 42 -25.00 -4.42 9.91
CA LEU A 42 -25.67 -5.43 10.71
C LEU A 42 -26.59 -4.84 11.79
N ASP A 43 -26.02 -4.08 12.71
CA ASP A 43 -26.76 -3.45 13.81
C ASP A 43 -25.99 -2.23 14.33
N PRO A 44 -26.22 -1.04 13.75
CA PRO A 44 -25.49 0.18 14.10
C PRO A 44 -25.83 0.69 15.52
N VAL A 45 -26.85 0.14 16.18
CA VAL A 45 -27.31 0.62 17.50
C VAL A 45 -26.68 -0.20 18.62
N SER A 46 -26.59 -1.53 18.46
CA SER A 46 -26.01 -2.41 19.48
C SER A 46 -24.51 -2.62 19.32
N LEU A 47 -23.96 -2.50 18.10
CA LEU A 47 -22.55 -2.74 17.81
C LEU A 47 -21.77 -1.42 17.79
N SER A 48 -21.15 -1.07 18.92
CA SER A 48 -20.26 0.10 18.99
C SER A 48 -19.04 -0.04 18.06
N LEU A 49 -18.51 1.09 17.59
CA LEU A 49 -17.29 1.11 16.78
C LEU A 49 -16.10 0.52 17.54
N VAL A 50 -15.22 -0.16 16.82
CA VAL A 50 -13.95 -0.72 17.34
C VAL A 50 -12.76 -0.02 16.72
N ASP A 51 -11.65 0.01 17.46
CA ASP A 51 -10.37 0.53 17.00
C ASP A 51 -9.45 -0.59 16.51
N GLY A 52 -8.24 -0.21 16.07
CA GLY A 52 -7.22 -1.14 15.59
C GLY A 52 -6.67 -2.09 16.66
N ASP A 53 -6.89 -1.85 17.95
CA ASP A 53 -6.42 -2.75 19.01
C ASP A 53 -7.46 -3.84 19.32
N CYS A 54 -8.74 -3.56 19.04
CA CYS A 54 -9.87 -4.43 19.39
C CYS A 54 -10.63 -5.01 18.20
N TRP A 55 -10.16 -4.80 16.96
CA TRP A 55 -10.92 -5.18 15.75
C TRP A 55 -11.27 -6.66 15.65
N GLN A 56 -10.42 -7.56 16.14
CA GLN A 56 -10.65 -9.01 16.13
C GLN A 56 -11.82 -9.41 17.03
N LEU A 57 -11.90 -8.81 18.23
CA LEU A 57 -13.05 -8.98 19.13
C LEU A 57 -14.32 -8.37 18.52
N GLY A 58 -14.19 -7.22 17.86
CA GLY A 58 -15.26 -6.57 17.11
C GLY A 58 -15.81 -7.43 15.97
N LEU A 59 -14.92 -8.10 15.23
CA LEU A 59 -15.27 -9.01 14.15
C LEU A 59 -16.05 -10.22 14.68
N ALA A 60 -15.52 -10.89 15.71
CA ALA A 60 -16.19 -12.04 16.31
C ALA A 60 -17.59 -11.69 16.82
N ALA A 61 -17.76 -10.54 17.47
CA ALA A 61 -19.06 -10.06 17.91
C ALA A 61 -20.03 -9.81 16.74
N ALA A 62 -19.55 -9.23 15.64
CA ALA A 62 -20.38 -9.01 14.45
C ALA A 62 -20.80 -10.35 13.80
N GLN A 63 -19.89 -11.33 13.74
CA GLN A 63 -20.17 -12.66 13.20
C GLN A 63 -21.22 -13.39 14.04
N LEU A 64 -21.16 -13.30 15.37
CA LEU A 64 -22.16 -13.89 16.27
C LEU A 64 -23.55 -13.26 16.06
N VAL A 65 -23.64 -11.93 15.97
CA VAL A 65 -24.91 -11.24 15.68
C VAL A 65 -25.50 -11.70 14.34
N GLN A 66 -24.68 -11.84 13.31
CA GLN A 66 -25.14 -12.33 12.01
C GLN A 66 -25.68 -13.77 12.08
N LEU A 67 -25.06 -14.64 12.88
CA LEU A 67 -25.56 -15.99 13.10
C LEU A 67 -26.91 -16.01 13.83
N GLU A 68 -27.11 -15.12 14.81
CA GLU A 68 -28.41 -14.92 15.46
C GLU A 68 -29.48 -14.44 14.47
N VAL A 69 -29.13 -13.52 13.57
CA VAL A 69 -30.02 -13.05 12.49
C VAL A 69 -30.43 -14.21 11.57
N PHE A 70 -29.53 -15.16 11.30
CA PHE A 70 -29.84 -16.39 10.56
C PHE A 70 -30.59 -17.45 11.38
N GLY A 71 -30.87 -17.20 12.66
CA GLY A 71 -31.58 -18.12 13.55
C GLY A 71 -30.75 -19.36 13.93
N LEU A 72 -29.42 -19.26 13.87
CA LEU A 72 -28.50 -20.32 14.25
C LEU A 72 -28.18 -20.22 15.75
N ASP A 73 -28.10 -21.38 16.42
CA ASP A 73 -27.70 -21.44 17.82
C ASP A 73 -26.21 -21.14 17.96
N VAL A 74 -25.90 -20.02 18.62
CA VAL A 74 -24.56 -19.48 18.82
C VAL A 74 -23.85 -20.05 20.05
N THR A 75 -24.53 -20.82 20.90
CA THR A 75 -23.98 -21.23 22.20
C THR A 75 -22.81 -22.23 22.13
N ASP A 76 -22.62 -22.92 21.00
CA ASP A 76 -21.59 -23.95 20.79
C ASP A 76 -20.77 -23.76 19.49
N VAL A 77 -20.78 -22.56 18.88
CA VAL A 77 -20.03 -22.33 17.63
C VAL A 77 -18.54 -22.18 17.92
N ASP A 78 -17.75 -23.06 17.33
CA ASP A 78 -16.29 -23.00 17.33
C ASP A 78 -15.82 -21.65 16.74
N PRO A 79 -15.03 -20.84 17.47
CA PRO A 79 -14.53 -19.57 16.97
C PRO A 79 -13.81 -19.65 15.62
N SER A 80 -13.17 -20.78 15.32
CA SER A 80 -12.48 -21.01 14.04
C SER A 80 -13.43 -21.18 12.84
N LYS A 81 -14.73 -21.42 13.09
CA LYS A 81 -15.76 -21.62 12.06
C LYS A 81 -16.69 -20.42 11.91
N LEU A 82 -16.51 -19.37 12.70
CA LEU A 82 -17.37 -18.18 12.67
C LEU A 82 -17.37 -17.53 11.30
N ALA A 83 -16.20 -17.38 10.67
CA ALA A 83 -16.06 -16.80 9.33
C ALA A 83 -16.88 -17.53 8.26
N ASP A 84 -16.79 -18.87 8.23
CA ASP A 84 -17.51 -19.69 7.26
C ASP A 84 -19.02 -19.68 7.52
N ALA A 85 -19.41 -19.69 8.80
CA ALA A 85 -20.81 -19.75 9.21
C ALA A 85 -21.53 -18.40 9.05
N SER A 86 -20.86 -17.28 9.32
CA SER A 86 -21.43 -15.93 9.17
C SER A 86 -21.41 -15.45 7.72
N GLY A 87 -20.57 -16.06 6.89
CA GLY A 87 -20.38 -15.70 5.49
C GLY A 87 -19.51 -14.45 5.27
N PHE A 88 -18.81 -13.96 6.29
CA PHE A 88 -17.88 -12.84 6.13
C PHE A 88 -16.71 -12.91 7.11
N ASP A 89 -15.56 -12.36 6.70
CA ASP A 89 -14.30 -12.44 7.43
C ASP A 89 -13.39 -11.24 7.14
N VAL A 90 -12.50 -10.94 8.10
CA VAL A 90 -11.40 -9.98 7.93
C VAL A 90 -10.14 -10.64 8.47
N ARG A 91 -9.12 -10.81 7.61
CA ARG A 91 -7.84 -11.44 7.94
C ARG A 91 -6.70 -10.46 7.79
N LEU A 92 -5.75 -10.53 8.70
CA LEU A 92 -4.48 -9.80 8.63
C LEU A 92 -3.35 -10.81 8.55
N GLU A 93 -2.62 -10.80 7.45
CA GLU A 93 -1.50 -11.69 7.20
C GLU A 93 -0.21 -10.89 7.00
N LYS A 94 0.87 -11.36 7.58
CA LYS A 94 2.20 -10.79 7.35
C LYS A 94 2.82 -11.51 6.15
N ALA A 95 3.08 -10.79 5.07
CA ALA A 95 3.69 -11.33 3.85
C ALA A 95 5.09 -10.73 3.63
N GLU A 96 6.05 -11.60 3.32
CA GLU A 96 7.41 -11.19 2.95
C GLU A 96 7.45 -10.81 1.47
N LEU A 97 7.40 -9.52 1.15
CA LEU A 97 7.67 -9.08 -0.22
C LEU A 97 9.18 -9.15 -0.49
N HIS A 98 9.54 -10.12 -1.34
CA HIS A 98 10.88 -10.29 -1.87
C HIS A 98 11.08 -9.31 -3.04
N GLY A 99 12.17 -8.53 -3.00
CA GLY A 99 12.57 -7.64 -4.10
C GLY A 99 12.24 -6.14 -3.96
N MET A 100 11.57 -5.71 -2.87
CA MET A 100 11.24 -4.30 -2.64
C MET A 100 12.12 -3.70 -1.53
N SER A 101 13.02 -2.80 -1.91
CA SER A 101 13.88 -2.01 -1.01
C SER A 101 13.46 -0.55 -1.07
N THR A 102 12.90 -0.05 0.03
CA THR A 102 12.39 1.33 0.21
C THR A 102 13.41 2.29 0.83
N LEU A 103 14.70 1.93 0.88
CA LEU A 103 15.72 2.77 1.50
C LEU A 103 16.06 3.97 0.61
N ALA A 104 15.26 5.04 0.75
CA ALA A 104 15.66 6.39 0.40
C ALA A 104 16.46 6.96 1.59
N PHE A 105 17.71 7.33 1.34
CA PHE A 105 18.56 8.00 2.32
C PHE A 105 18.45 9.51 2.15
N ASP A 106 18.41 10.28 3.24
CA ASP A 106 18.72 11.70 3.15
C ASP A 106 20.22 11.91 2.80
N ASP A 107 20.60 13.15 2.45
CA ASP A 107 21.98 13.43 2.02
C ASP A 107 23.04 13.10 3.10
N ARG A 108 22.68 13.24 4.38
CA ARG A 108 23.56 13.01 5.52
C ARG A 108 23.70 11.51 5.80
N GLU A 109 22.60 10.78 5.73
CA GLU A 109 22.54 9.32 5.86
C GLU A 109 23.31 8.68 4.70
N ARG A 110 23.06 9.12 3.47
CA ARG A 110 23.78 8.66 2.27
C ARG A 110 25.29 8.84 2.42
N SER A 111 25.72 10.03 2.82
CA SER A 111 27.14 10.34 3.01
C SER A 111 27.78 9.44 4.10
N THR A 112 27.03 9.16 5.15
CA THR A 112 27.46 8.31 6.27
C THR A 112 27.58 6.85 5.86
N VAL A 113 26.60 6.33 5.13
CA VAL A 113 26.59 4.95 4.60
C VAL A 113 27.75 4.75 3.62
N LEU A 114 27.96 5.69 2.70
CA LEU A 114 29.09 5.63 1.76
C LEU A 114 30.44 5.67 2.49
N ALA A 115 30.59 6.51 3.51
CA ALA A 115 31.80 6.56 4.31
C ALA A 115 32.05 5.24 5.05
N ALA A 116 31.02 4.61 5.59
CA ALA A 116 31.10 3.32 6.25
C ALA A 116 31.49 2.20 5.27
N LEU A 117 30.87 2.14 4.10
CA LEU A 117 31.21 1.18 3.04
C LEU A 117 32.66 1.31 2.58
N ARG A 118 33.13 2.55 2.37
CA ARG A 118 34.54 2.83 2.03
C ARG A 118 35.50 2.50 3.16
N GLY A 119 35.07 2.67 4.41
CA GLY A 119 35.81 2.22 5.59
C GLY A 119 35.98 0.70 5.61
N HIS A 120 34.88 -0.02 5.38
CA HIS A 120 34.83 -1.49 5.33
C HIS A 120 35.69 -2.08 4.21
N GLN A 121 35.71 -1.44 3.04
CA GLN A 121 36.57 -1.85 1.92
C GLN A 121 38.07 -1.74 2.26
N ARG A 122 38.46 -0.74 3.07
CA ARG A 122 39.86 -0.45 3.41
C ARG A 122 40.38 -1.26 4.59
N HIS A 123 39.51 -1.58 5.55
CA HIS A 123 39.85 -2.29 6.77
C HIS A 123 38.94 -3.51 6.80
N HIS A 124 39.50 -4.70 6.52
CA HIS A 124 38.77 -5.97 6.61
C HIS A 124 37.80 -5.96 7.79
N CYS A 125 36.54 -6.34 7.53
CA CYS A 125 35.44 -6.28 8.50
C CYS A 125 35.93 -6.79 9.86
N PRO A 126 35.89 -5.96 10.92
CA PRO A 126 36.23 -6.46 12.24
C PRO A 126 35.22 -7.56 12.61
N SER A 127 35.69 -8.60 13.29
CA SER A 127 34.95 -9.86 13.47
C SER A 127 33.59 -9.71 14.17
N ASP A 128 33.41 -8.62 14.91
CA ASP A 128 32.19 -8.20 15.58
C ASP A 128 31.10 -7.67 14.61
N LEU A 129 31.48 -7.24 13.41
CA LEU A 129 30.55 -6.77 12.36
C LEU A 129 30.37 -7.79 11.22
N ALA A 130 31.11 -8.90 11.24
CA ALA A 130 30.98 -9.98 10.27
C ALA A 130 29.57 -10.61 10.27
N ASP A 131 28.97 -10.71 11.45
CA ASP A 131 27.60 -11.18 11.65
C ASP A 131 26.56 -10.20 11.07
N THR A 132 26.82 -8.89 11.13
CA THR A 132 25.93 -7.87 10.54
C THR A 132 25.99 -7.91 9.01
N GLY A 133 27.19 -8.03 8.43
CA GLY A 133 27.38 -8.06 6.98
C GLY A 133 26.89 -9.34 6.31
N SER A 134 26.93 -10.46 7.04
CA SER A 134 26.40 -11.75 6.57
C SER A 134 24.96 -12.04 7.00
N ASN A 135 24.36 -11.16 7.82
CA ASN A 135 23.09 -11.42 8.50
C ASN A 135 23.10 -12.78 9.22
N LEU A 136 24.00 -12.92 10.20
CA LEU A 136 24.22 -14.14 10.98
C LEU A 136 24.54 -15.36 10.09
N GLY A 137 25.29 -15.15 9.00
CA GLY A 137 25.68 -16.20 8.05
C GLY A 137 24.62 -16.56 6.99
N ARG A 138 23.51 -15.83 6.90
CA ARG A 138 22.48 -16.03 5.85
C ARG A 138 22.99 -15.63 4.46
N HIS A 139 23.97 -14.74 4.38
CA HIS A 139 24.52 -14.19 3.14
C HIS A 139 26.05 -14.20 3.14
N GLU A 140 26.63 -14.34 1.96
CA GLU A 140 28.05 -14.09 1.75
C GLU A 140 28.31 -12.57 1.84
N PRO A 141 29.28 -12.11 2.64
CA PRO A 141 29.64 -10.70 2.69
C PRO A 141 30.10 -10.21 1.32
N LEU A 142 29.73 -8.97 0.98
CA LEU A 142 30.12 -8.37 -0.30
C LEU A 142 31.64 -8.26 -0.43
N SER A 143 32.14 -8.61 -1.60
CA SER A 143 33.53 -8.40 -1.99
C SER A 143 33.84 -6.90 -2.16
N PRO A 144 35.14 -6.51 -2.15
CA PRO A 144 35.54 -5.12 -2.38
C PRO A 144 34.99 -4.53 -3.69
N ASP A 145 34.91 -5.33 -4.75
CA ASP A 145 34.42 -4.90 -6.06
C ASP A 145 32.89 -4.71 -6.03
N GLU A 146 32.15 -5.59 -5.35
CA GLU A 146 30.70 -5.44 -5.17
C GLU A 146 30.34 -4.25 -4.26
N ILE A 147 31.21 -3.90 -3.30
CA ILE A 147 31.09 -2.68 -2.50
C ILE A 147 31.31 -1.44 -3.37
N ASP A 148 32.23 -1.49 -4.34
CA ASP A 148 32.43 -0.42 -5.31
C ASP A 148 31.18 -0.20 -6.16
N ASP A 149 30.61 -1.28 -6.70
CA ASP A 149 29.37 -1.23 -7.48
C ASP A 149 28.19 -0.72 -6.65
N LEU A 150 28.09 -1.13 -5.38
CA LEU A 150 27.08 -0.62 -4.46
C LEU A 150 27.26 0.88 -4.18
N CYS A 151 28.49 1.34 -3.95
CA CYS A 151 28.78 2.75 -3.76
C CYS A 151 28.42 3.58 -5.01
N ILE A 152 28.69 3.06 -6.21
CA ILE A 152 28.30 3.69 -7.47
C ILE A 152 26.78 3.78 -7.56
N ARG A 153 26.06 2.69 -7.28
CA ARG A 153 24.59 2.69 -7.30
C ARG A 153 23.97 3.70 -6.33
N ILE A 154 24.51 3.78 -5.11
CA ILE A 154 24.05 4.74 -4.07
C ILE A 154 24.41 6.19 -4.46
N ASN A 155 25.58 6.44 -5.05
CA ASN A 155 26.02 7.79 -5.44
C ASN A 155 25.38 8.30 -6.72
N CYS A 156 25.40 7.49 -7.77
CA CYS A 156 24.99 7.87 -9.11
C CYS A 156 23.48 7.77 -9.29
N GLY A 157 22.75 7.26 -8.29
CA GLY A 157 21.32 7.06 -8.40
C GLY A 157 20.97 6.22 -9.62
N THR A 158 21.78 5.20 -9.95
CA THR A 158 21.44 4.18 -10.96
C THR A 158 20.35 3.30 -10.36
N LEU A 159 19.22 3.95 -10.12
CA LEU A 159 17.94 3.39 -9.85
C LEU A 159 17.56 2.67 -11.14
N LEU A 160 17.20 1.39 -11.02
CA LEU A 160 16.25 0.76 -11.92
C LEU A 160 15.10 1.77 -12.18
N PRO A 161 14.50 1.83 -13.38
CA PRO A 161 13.71 2.97 -13.86
C PRO A 161 12.91 3.66 -12.74
N VAL A 162 13.29 4.91 -12.46
CA VAL A 162 12.78 5.76 -11.35
C VAL A 162 11.30 6.13 -11.54
N GLU A 163 10.75 5.89 -12.71
CA GLU A 163 9.35 6.20 -13.01
C GLU A 163 8.46 5.29 -12.16
N ALA A 164 7.74 5.89 -11.22
CA ALA A 164 6.65 5.19 -10.56
C ALA A 164 5.56 4.93 -11.60
N ASN A 165 5.15 3.69 -11.75
CA ASN A 165 3.95 3.38 -12.50
C ASN A 165 2.76 3.70 -11.61
N ILE A 166 1.99 4.71 -12.00
CA ILE A 166 0.84 5.21 -11.25
C ILE A 166 -0.40 4.98 -12.10
N VAL A 167 -1.36 4.25 -11.55
CA VAL A 167 -2.71 4.16 -12.12
C VAL A 167 -3.63 5.03 -11.27
N VAL A 168 -4.22 6.03 -11.90
CA VAL A 168 -5.25 6.89 -11.30
C VAL A 168 -6.59 6.49 -11.87
N THR A 169 -7.50 6.05 -11.00
CA THR A 169 -8.86 5.68 -11.38
C THR A 169 -9.78 6.88 -11.19
N LEU A 170 -10.48 7.27 -12.26
CA LEU A 170 -11.41 8.40 -12.28
C LEU A 170 -12.83 7.92 -12.53
N ASP A 171 -13.80 8.47 -11.79
CA ASP A 171 -15.23 8.35 -12.10
C ASP A 171 -15.91 9.71 -11.94
N GLY A 172 -16.69 10.11 -12.95
CA GLY A 172 -17.35 11.43 -12.97
C GLY A 172 -16.43 12.64 -12.81
N GLY A 173 -15.13 12.51 -13.15
CA GLY A 173 -14.12 13.57 -12.94
C GLY A 173 -13.42 13.52 -11.58
N LEU A 174 -13.85 12.66 -10.66
CA LEU A 174 -13.29 12.52 -9.32
C LEU A 174 -12.32 11.33 -9.25
N VAL A 175 -11.20 11.51 -8.53
CA VAL A 175 -10.25 10.44 -8.25
C VAL A 175 -10.83 9.47 -7.23
N GLN A 176 -11.12 8.25 -7.68
CA GLN A 176 -11.67 7.17 -6.86
C GLN A 176 -10.58 6.34 -6.18
N GLY A 177 -9.39 6.29 -6.77
CA GLY A 177 -8.28 5.52 -6.23
C GLY A 177 -6.98 5.76 -6.97
N ILE A 178 -5.88 5.56 -6.24
CA ILE A 178 -4.52 5.67 -6.76
C ILE A 178 -3.80 4.38 -6.40
N ALA A 179 -3.27 3.72 -7.41
CA ALA A 179 -2.42 2.55 -7.27
C ALA A 179 -1.02 2.86 -7.81
N ALA A 180 0.01 2.37 -7.14
CA ALA A 180 1.39 2.56 -7.57
C ALA A 180 2.20 1.27 -7.44
N ASP A 181 3.23 1.11 -8.28
CA ASP A 181 4.18 0.00 -8.18
C ASP A 181 5.18 0.18 -7.03
N ARG A 182 5.21 1.38 -6.43
CA ARG A 182 6.10 1.77 -5.34
C ARG A 182 5.47 2.86 -4.47
N PRO A 183 5.97 3.07 -3.24
CA PRO A 183 5.52 4.16 -2.37
C PRO A 183 5.71 5.53 -3.05
N ILE A 184 4.64 6.32 -3.16
CA ILE A 184 4.65 7.66 -3.77
C ILE A 184 3.75 8.62 -3.00
N THR A 185 3.99 9.93 -3.12
CA THR A 185 3.02 10.95 -2.70
C THR A 185 2.36 11.55 -3.93
N VAL A 186 1.03 11.51 -3.99
CA VAL A 186 0.27 12.13 -5.09
C VAL A 186 -0.57 13.27 -4.54
N ARG A 187 -0.55 14.41 -5.23
CA ARG A 187 -1.46 15.53 -4.96
C ARG A 187 -2.26 15.79 -6.22
N VAL A 188 -3.57 15.80 -6.09
CA VAL A 188 -4.50 16.11 -7.18
C VAL A 188 -5.02 17.51 -6.91
N VAL A 189 -4.79 18.40 -7.87
CA VAL A 189 -5.25 19.79 -7.81
C VAL A 189 -6.39 19.93 -8.80
N ASP A 190 -7.60 20.08 -8.28
CA ASP A 190 -8.79 20.30 -9.09
C ASP A 190 -9.12 21.80 -9.13
N TYR A 191 -9.11 22.35 -10.34
CA TYR A 191 -9.45 23.76 -10.57
C TYR A 191 -10.95 23.95 -10.87
N ASP A 192 -11.71 22.86 -11.03
CA ASP A 192 -13.16 22.91 -11.12
C ASP A 192 -13.78 23.01 -9.72
N VAL A 193 -13.88 24.25 -9.24
CA VAL A 193 -14.37 24.56 -7.88
C VAL A 193 -15.88 24.80 -7.84
N GLU A 194 -16.61 24.49 -8.91
CA GLU A 194 -18.06 24.72 -8.97
C GLU A 194 -18.79 23.80 -7.97
N GLY A 195 -19.36 24.39 -6.92
CA GLY A 195 -20.06 23.66 -5.86
C GLY A 195 -19.18 23.15 -4.72
N ALA A 196 -17.87 23.45 -4.73
CA ALA A 196 -16.98 23.14 -3.61
C ALA A 196 -17.21 24.08 -2.40
N ASP A 197 -16.97 23.57 -1.19
CA ASP A 197 -17.02 24.39 0.02
C ASP A 197 -15.91 25.45 -0.02
N PRO A 198 -16.23 26.76 0.11
CA PRO A 198 -15.22 27.82 0.13
C PRO A 198 -14.15 27.64 1.21
N ASP A 199 -14.48 26.96 2.31
CA ASP A 199 -13.53 26.71 3.42
C ASP A 199 -12.52 25.60 3.09
N ASP A 200 -12.80 24.75 2.10
CA ASP A 200 -11.93 23.66 1.65
C ASP A 200 -11.02 24.05 0.46
N LEU A 201 -11.17 25.28 -0.05
CA LEU A 201 -10.39 25.78 -1.18
C LEU A 201 -9.02 26.30 -0.75
N VAL A 202 -7.98 25.86 -1.46
CA VAL A 202 -6.59 26.29 -1.25
C VAL A 202 -6.18 27.20 -2.39
N MET A 203 -5.52 28.31 -2.06
CA MET A 203 -4.96 29.22 -3.04
C MET A 203 -3.66 28.65 -3.60
N ILE A 204 -3.70 28.15 -4.84
CA ILE A 204 -2.52 27.58 -5.50
C ILE A 204 -1.77 28.67 -6.27
N PRO A 205 -0.48 28.92 -5.95
CA PRO A 205 0.33 29.86 -6.70
C PRO A 205 0.58 29.34 -8.12
N ARG A 206 0.52 30.24 -9.10
CA ARG A 206 0.85 29.96 -10.51
C ARG A 206 2.18 30.63 -10.86
N ASP A 207 2.96 30.01 -11.75
CA ASP A 207 4.26 30.55 -12.18
C ASP A 207 4.17 31.99 -12.69
N HIS A 208 3.04 32.35 -13.32
CA HIS A 208 2.74 33.70 -13.80
C HIS A 208 1.26 34.07 -13.57
N GLY A 209 0.93 34.57 -12.37
CA GLY A 209 -0.39 35.14 -12.08
C GLY A 209 -0.72 35.23 -10.59
N ASP A 210 -1.87 35.83 -10.28
CA ASP A 210 -2.41 35.80 -8.93
C ASP A 210 -2.80 34.35 -8.58
N PRO A 211 -2.63 33.94 -7.30
CA PRO A 211 -3.07 32.62 -6.84
C PRO A 211 -4.55 32.41 -7.16
N VAL A 212 -4.91 31.20 -7.57
CA VAL A 212 -6.30 30.83 -7.86
C VAL A 212 -6.81 29.81 -6.84
N PRO A 213 -8.10 29.84 -6.49
CA PRO A 213 -8.68 28.80 -5.65
C PRO A 213 -8.70 27.47 -6.40
N ALA A 214 -8.35 26.40 -5.70
CA ALA A 214 -8.44 25.01 -6.18
C ALA A 214 -8.76 24.09 -5.01
N SER A 215 -9.44 22.99 -5.29
CA SER A 215 -9.55 21.89 -4.34
C SER A 215 -8.30 21.02 -4.44
N VAL A 216 -7.68 20.69 -3.31
CA VAL A 216 -6.47 19.87 -3.28
C VAL A 216 -6.74 18.62 -2.48
N SER A 217 -6.76 17.47 -3.16
CA SER A 217 -6.78 16.18 -2.47
C SER A 217 -5.36 15.62 -2.39
N GLY A 218 -4.90 15.40 -1.16
CA GLY A 218 -3.60 14.81 -0.86
C GLY A 218 -3.74 13.32 -0.62
N TRP A 219 -3.03 12.52 -1.40
CA TRP A 219 -2.88 11.09 -1.18
C TRP A 219 -1.46 10.84 -0.70
N ALA A 220 -1.34 10.61 0.61
CA ALA A 220 -0.07 10.32 1.25
C ALA A 220 0.45 8.94 0.79
N VAL A 221 1.75 8.71 0.98
CA VAL A 221 2.38 7.39 0.75
C VAL A 221 1.59 6.26 1.40
N ASN A 222 1.04 6.54 2.57
CA ASN A 222 0.31 5.59 3.41
C ASN A 222 -1.13 5.34 2.93
N SER A 223 -1.67 6.20 2.04
CA SER A 223 -3.04 6.09 1.51
C SER A 223 -3.07 5.65 0.03
N VAL A 224 -1.92 5.50 -0.61
CA VAL A 224 -1.79 4.99 -1.98
C VAL A 224 -1.64 3.47 -1.93
N CYS A 225 -2.51 2.76 -2.64
CA CYS A 225 -2.43 1.31 -2.71
C CYS A 225 -1.18 0.90 -3.51
N ILE A 226 -0.38 -0.03 -2.99
CA ILE A 226 0.71 -0.63 -3.77
C ILE A 226 0.17 -1.90 -4.42
N ASP A 227 -0.13 -1.83 -5.71
CA ASP A 227 -0.79 -2.92 -6.45
C ASP A 227 -0.16 -3.15 -7.83
N PRO A 228 0.94 -3.91 -7.90
CA PRO A 228 1.61 -4.24 -9.16
C PRO A 228 0.76 -5.13 -10.08
N GLU A 229 -0.13 -5.97 -9.53
CA GLU A 229 -1.00 -6.84 -10.33
C GLU A 229 -2.08 -6.01 -11.03
N TRP A 230 -2.68 -5.05 -10.33
CA TRP A 230 -3.61 -4.09 -10.94
C TRP A 230 -2.95 -3.31 -12.08
N ILE A 231 -1.72 -2.84 -11.88
CA ILE A 231 -0.96 -2.15 -12.93
C ILE A 231 -0.74 -3.09 -14.12
N ALA A 232 -0.29 -4.32 -13.89
CA ALA A 232 -0.11 -5.30 -14.96
C ALA A 232 -1.42 -5.62 -15.71
N ASN A 233 -2.56 -5.66 -15.00
CA ASN A 233 -3.88 -5.85 -15.59
C ASN A 233 -4.28 -4.66 -16.48
N VAL A 234 -4.04 -3.44 -16.01
CA VAL A 234 -4.29 -2.20 -16.78
C VAL A 234 -3.36 -2.10 -17.99
N ASP A 235 -2.09 -2.45 -17.85
CA ASP A 235 -1.12 -2.50 -18.95
C ASP A 235 -1.53 -3.54 -20.00
N THR A 236 -2.00 -4.71 -19.55
CA THR A 236 -2.51 -5.77 -20.44
C THR A 236 -3.76 -5.31 -21.19
N ALA A 237 -4.70 -4.66 -20.50
CA ALA A 237 -5.91 -4.08 -21.10
C ALA A 237 -5.57 -2.97 -22.11
N SER A 238 -4.62 -2.09 -21.78
CA SER A 238 -4.16 -1.01 -22.66
C SER A 238 -3.39 -1.53 -23.87
N GLY A 239 -2.65 -2.63 -23.72
CA GLY A 239 -1.97 -3.33 -24.82
C GLY A 239 -2.93 -4.07 -25.76
N LEU A 240 -4.08 -4.52 -25.25
CA LEU A 240 -5.16 -5.15 -26.04
C LEU A 240 -5.93 -4.16 -26.93
N GLU A 241 -5.83 -2.86 -26.69
CA GLU A 241 -6.44 -1.82 -27.54
C GLU A 241 -5.54 -1.38 -28.73
N ASN A 242 -4.33 -1.93 -28.87
CA ASN A 242 -3.43 -1.67 -30.00
C ASN A 242 -3.27 -2.79 -31.08
N PRO A 243 -4.32 -3.53 -31.52
CA PRO A 243 -4.23 -4.36 -32.73
C PRO A 243 -4.64 -3.63 -34.02
N ALA A 244 -4.71 -2.30 -34.05
CA ALA A 244 -5.15 -1.54 -35.23
C ALA A 244 -4.20 -0.39 -35.63
N ALA A 245 -2.90 -0.67 -35.74
CA ALA A 245 -1.96 0.20 -36.47
C ALA A 245 -0.98 -0.58 -37.35
N THR A 246 -1.38 -1.76 -37.85
CA THR A 246 -0.62 -2.49 -38.87
C THR A 246 -1.60 -3.05 -39.89
N LEU A 247 -2.05 -2.20 -40.83
CA LEU A 247 -2.50 -2.55 -42.20
C LEU A 247 -3.15 -1.34 -42.90
N VAL A 248 -2.38 -0.30 -43.24
CA VAL A 248 -2.61 0.48 -44.47
C VAL A 248 -1.27 0.99 -45.02
N ALA A 249 -0.45 0.07 -45.50
CA ALA A 249 0.64 0.39 -46.43
C ALA A 249 0.86 -0.83 -47.33
N GLY A 250 0.12 -0.89 -48.43
CA GLY A 250 0.36 -1.86 -49.49
C GLY A 250 -0.89 -2.49 -50.09
N ALA A 251 -1.55 -1.76 -50.99
CA ALA A 251 -2.11 -2.27 -52.25
C ALA A 251 -2.45 -1.08 -53.15
#